data_AF-A0A3D0VW25-F1
#
_entry.id   AF-A0A3D0VW25-F1
#
_cell.length_a   1.000
_cell.length_b   1.000
_cell.length_c   1.000
_cell.angle_alpha   90.00
_cell.angle_beta   90.00
_cell.angle_gamma   90.00
#
_symmetry.space_group_name_H-M   'P 1'
#
loop_
_entity.id
_entity.type
_entity.pdbx_description
1 polymer ?
#
loop_
_entity_poly.entity_id
_entity_poly.type
_entity_poly.pdbx_seq_one_letter_code
_entity_poly.pdbx_strand_id
1 'polypeptide(L)'
;MFLNIFLLILGCASGSKSSSSTNINKIPIKSLVIDFEQVDKNDNKLTFQVEDEIFDNKSPIVVKTSTSLINIQDEVEILEAKTISGTVSVQDKDISYTPGENRSDILTIKYLEQNQEKTEIREVRIRDRSKTCLAVYIAGDNNLNGSDKLGVHRSDLDFVWLDLQEMTQVSFDSSQLSIIVFLDLHSDSEEYYSNTIFSQSGVYLIENGEVERVRNILYEPNTGKREQLEYFLKCVQSFSNYEKIVLDLWGHGLSIFGVCFDDNIGTDEEVDGFIASDGLTPLELKQALDNCDMNISVILFSACLMMDLGVLWQLKDRVKAVSGSADYVPGKGSFYGNTTFPGIVGYLSNLPDNTDDKDIAIEISKINYNSFITEGAQLLRGDVELFLTQSAVDQTKIVEVRDALKSLLNYNINFEFKYQLTDKVSHDNTLFYYQKDYSNPQSTIMVDAVSLSKFLSQNATSSEIRNKAKNLYEKLDQYVIYRKHIKNHEDIGVSLLFTRYDKRFSVEVIDLISENEFYKITKWDQLIK
;
A
#
# COMPACT_ATOMS: atom_id res chain seq x y z
N MET A 1 58.16 18.52 25.45
CA MET A 1 58.90 17.37 24.92
C MET A 1 58.37 17.13 23.52
N PHE A 2 59.17 17.59 22.55
CA PHE A 2 59.13 17.52 21.06
C PHE A 2 57.79 17.61 20.29
N LEU A 3 57.67 18.29 19.14
CA LEU A 3 58.39 19.35 18.43
C LEU A 3 57.55 19.63 17.17
N ASN A 4 57.44 20.90 16.78
CA ASN A 4 56.96 21.38 15.48
C ASN A 4 57.72 20.81 14.27
N ILE A 5 57.13 20.85 13.06
CA ILE A 5 57.58 21.66 11.90
C ILE A 5 56.85 21.27 10.58
N PHE A 6 56.23 22.30 9.98
CA PHE A 6 56.08 22.66 8.55
C PHE A 6 56.54 21.69 7.44
N LEU A 7 55.76 21.62 6.35
CA LEU A 7 56.28 22.00 5.03
C LEU A 7 55.18 22.39 4.02
N LEU A 8 55.41 23.54 3.39
CA LEU A 8 54.66 24.19 2.32
C LEU A 8 55.54 24.08 1.07
N ILE A 9 55.04 23.59 -0.06
CA ILE A 9 55.65 23.84 -1.38
C ILE A 9 54.54 24.14 -2.40
N LEU A 10 54.70 25.31 -3.02
CA LEU A 10 54.02 25.87 -4.18
C LEU A 10 54.46 25.19 -5.48
N GLY A 11 53.53 25.19 -6.47
CA GLY A 11 53.88 25.44 -7.87
C GLY A 11 53.54 24.32 -8.86
N CYS A 12 52.52 24.55 -9.71
CA CYS A 12 52.75 24.98 -11.09
C CYS A 12 51.44 25.02 -11.87
N ALA A 13 51.19 26.17 -12.50
CA ALA A 13 50.20 26.33 -13.54
C ALA A 13 50.57 25.51 -14.77
N SER A 14 49.59 24.84 -15.38
CA SER A 14 49.61 24.55 -16.81
C SER A 14 48.17 24.54 -17.30
N GLY A 15 47.91 25.36 -18.32
CA GLY A 15 46.59 25.52 -18.89
C GLY A 15 46.16 24.31 -19.69
N SER A 16 44.87 24.00 -19.63
CA SER A 16 44.20 23.20 -20.64
C SER A 16 43.05 24.00 -21.24
N LYS A 17 43.01 23.95 -22.57
CA LYS A 17 42.09 24.68 -23.44
C LYS A 17 40.66 24.27 -23.11
N SER A 18 39.78 25.27 -22.98
CA SER A 18 38.34 25.09 -23.04
C SER A 18 37.97 24.46 -24.39
N SER A 19 37.55 23.20 -24.35
CA SER A 19 36.72 22.65 -25.42
C SER A 19 35.29 23.00 -25.05
N SER A 20 34.66 23.81 -25.90
CA SER A 20 33.24 24.08 -25.87
C SER A 20 32.50 22.78 -26.20
N SER A 21 32.17 21.99 -25.18
CA SER A 21 31.13 20.98 -25.31
C SER A 21 29.82 21.73 -25.49
N THR A 22 29.22 21.60 -26.68
CA THR A 22 27.81 21.92 -26.87
C THR A 22 27.03 21.11 -25.85
N ASN A 23 26.58 21.77 -24.78
CA ASN A 23 25.53 21.29 -23.92
C ASN A 23 24.28 21.15 -24.80
N ILE A 24 24.15 20.00 -25.45
CA ILE A 24 22.84 19.50 -25.84
C ILE A 24 22.15 19.31 -24.49
N ASN A 25 21.23 20.21 -24.15
CA ASN A 25 20.31 20.02 -23.05
C ASN A 25 19.73 18.62 -23.22
N LYS A 26 20.19 17.66 -22.41
CA LYS A 26 19.62 16.31 -22.40
C LYS A 26 18.20 16.49 -21.91
N ILE A 27 17.27 16.47 -22.85
CA ILE A 27 15.84 16.39 -22.53
C ILE A 27 15.68 15.08 -21.77
N PRO A 28 15.14 15.09 -20.54
CA PRO A 28 14.87 13.86 -19.82
C PRO A 28 13.91 13.03 -20.67
N ILE A 29 14.36 11.84 -21.07
CA ILE A 29 13.53 10.86 -21.76
C ILE A 29 12.58 10.32 -20.68
N LYS A 30 11.27 10.50 -20.86
CA LYS A 30 10.28 9.77 -20.05
C LYS A 30 9.91 8.50 -20.80
N SER A 31 9.72 7.38 -20.12
CA SER A 31 9.33 6.12 -20.74
C SER A 31 7.82 5.92 -20.70
N LEU A 32 7.30 5.28 -21.73
CA LEU A 32 5.95 4.73 -21.84
C LEU A 32 6.10 3.21 -21.94
N VAL A 33 5.57 2.47 -20.97
CA VAL A 33 5.58 1.00 -21.03
C VAL A 33 4.30 0.55 -21.75
N ILE A 34 4.43 -0.33 -22.74
CA ILE A 34 3.29 -0.89 -23.50
C ILE A 34 3.34 -2.42 -23.40
N ASP A 35 2.24 -3.03 -22.93
CA ASP A 35 2.06 -4.48 -22.80
C ASP A 35 1.67 -5.13 -24.13
N PHE A 36 2.29 -6.28 -24.43
CA PHE A 36 2.08 -7.05 -25.67
C PHE A 36 0.81 -7.90 -25.68
N GLU A 37 0.21 -8.23 -24.53
CA GLU A 37 -1.03 -9.02 -24.53
C GLU A 37 -2.28 -8.21 -24.92
N GLN A 38 -2.18 -6.87 -24.99
CA GLN A 38 -3.21 -6.03 -25.63
C GLN A 38 -3.11 -6.05 -27.17
N VAL A 39 -2.09 -6.69 -27.73
CA VAL A 39 -1.96 -6.91 -29.18
C VAL A 39 -2.70 -8.18 -29.54
N ASP A 40 -3.85 -8.04 -30.21
CA ASP A 40 -4.49 -9.19 -30.83
C ASP A 40 -3.52 -9.79 -31.86
N LYS A 41 -3.17 -11.07 -31.65
CA LYS A 41 -2.30 -11.85 -32.54
C LYS A 41 -2.81 -11.91 -33.98
N ASN A 42 -4.08 -11.60 -34.22
CA ASN A 42 -4.68 -11.59 -35.55
C ASN A 42 -4.54 -10.24 -36.28
N ASP A 43 -4.36 -9.13 -35.55
CA ASP A 43 -4.42 -7.77 -36.14
C ASP A 43 -3.10 -6.99 -36.05
N ASN A 44 -2.09 -7.46 -35.30
CA ASN A 44 -0.77 -6.80 -35.15
C ASN A 44 -0.82 -5.31 -34.82
N LYS A 45 -1.91 -4.88 -34.17
CA LYS A 45 -2.16 -3.49 -33.81
C LYS A 45 -1.92 -3.30 -32.32
N LEU A 46 -0.96 -2.45 -31.98
CA LEU A 46 -0.79 -1.89 -30.65
C LEU A 46 -1.64 -0.61 -30.57
N THR A 47 -2.62 -0.56 -29.68
CA THR A 47 -3.29 0.69 -29.36
C THR A 47 -2.72 1.20 -28.05
N PHE A 48 -2.29 2.46 -28.01
CA PHE A 48 -1.81 3.07 -26.78
C PHE A 48 -2.55 4.37 -26.52
N GLN A 49 -2.75 4.67 -25.24
CA GLN A 49 -3.37 5.90 -24.75
C GLN A 49 -2.35 6.66 -23.90
N VAL A 50 -2.05 7.89 -24.29
CA VAL A 50 -1.27 8.80 -23.47
C VAL A 50 -2.20 9.88 -22.94
N GLU A 51 -2.39 9.89 -21.63
CA GLU A 51 -3.03 10.98 -20.91
C GLU A 51 -1.93 11.94 -20.45
N ASP A 52 -1.94 13.16 -20.97
CA ASP A 52 -1.07 14.24 -20.50
C ASP A 52 -1.87 15.54 -20.50
N GLU A 53 -1.78 16.29 -19.39
CA GLU A 53 -2.59 17.50 -19.16
C GLU A 53 -2.15 18.68 -20.05
N ILE A 54 -1.06 18.52 -20.80
CA ILE A 54 -0.39 19.58 -21.56
C ILE A 54 -1.01 19.80 -22.95
N PHE A 55 -1.86 18.91 -23.45
CA PHE A 55 -2.39 19.01 -24.81
C PHE A 55 -3.61 19.95 -24.90
N ASP A 56 -3.46 21.07 -25.61
CA ASP A 56 -4.60 21.93 -26.00
C ASP A 56 -5.29 21.37 -27.25
N ASN A 57 -6.62 21.43 -27.27
CA ASN A 57 -7.60 20.82 -28.19
C ASN A 57 -7.43 21.09 -29.69
N LYS A 58 -6.44 21.89 -30.10
CA LYS A 58 -6.36 22.47 -31.44
C LYS A 58 -5.03 22.26 -32.15
N SER A 59 -4.07 21.60 -31.50
CA SER A 59 -2.74 21.46 -32.05
C SER A 59 -2.57 20.14 -32.81
N PRO A 60 -2.09 20.17 -34.07
CA PRO A 60 -1.70 18.95 -34.76
C PRO A 60 -0.55 18.27 -34.00
N ILE A 61 -0.70 16.98 -33.76
CA ILE A 61 0.33 16.12 -33.15
C ILE A 61 0.89 15.21 -34.22
N VAL A 62 2.22 15.11 -34.28
CA VAL A 62 2.92 14.19 -35.17
C VAL A 62 3.76 13.25 -34.34
N VAL A 63 3.45 11.97 -34.38
CA VAL A 63 4.22 10.92 -33.70
C VAL A 63 5.11 10.22 -34.72
N LYS A 64 6.39 10.03 -34.40
CA LYS A 64 7.36 9.31 -35.23
C LYS A 64 8.15 8.34 -34.36
N THR A 65 8.54 7.21 -34.91
CA THR A 65 9.48 6.27 -34.25
C THR A 65 10.84 6.35 -34.93
N SER A 66 11.91 6.09 -34.17
CA SER A 66 13.27 6.10 -34.72
C SER A 66 13.82 4.72 -35.08
N THR A 67 13.12 3.63 -34.73
CA THR A 67 13.57 2.26 -35.04
C THR A 67 12.55 1.48 -35.88
N SER A 68 12.96 0.31 -36.36
CA SER A 68 12.15 -0.58 -37.20
C SER A 68 11.19 -1.47 -36.41
N LEU A 69 11.21 -1.44 -35.07
CA LEU A 69 10.38 -2.29 -34.22
C LEU A 69 8.92 -1.83 -34.24
N ILE A 70 8.68 -0.53 -34.13
CA ILE A 70 7.34 0.07 -34.14
C ILE A 70 7.20 0.89 -35.44
N ASN A 71 6.42 0.40 -36.40
CA ASN A 71 6.14 1.14 -37.65
C ASN A 71 4.75 1.81 -37.56
N ILE A 72 4.72 3.10 -37.26
CA ILE A 72 3.47 3.87 -37.25
C ILE A 72 3.10 4.16 -38.71
N GLN A 73 2.30 3.28 -39.33
CA GLN A 73 1.86 3.42 -40.72
C GLN A 73 0.54 4.19 -40.89
N ASP A 74 -0.24 4.40 -39.82
CA ASP A 74 -1.57 4.99 -39.89
C ASP A 74 -1.74 6.21 -38.96
N GLU A 75 -2.77 7.03 -39.24
CA GLU A 75 -3.06 8.32 -38.62
C GLU A 75 -3.26 8.22 -37.09
N VAL A 76 -2.60 9.10 -36.33
CA VAL A 76 -2.87 9.31 -34.91
C VAL A 76 -4.17 10.09 -34.80
N GLU A 77 -5.25 9.42 -34.39
CA GLU A 77 -6.54 10.07 -34.16
C GLU A 77 -6.55 10.72 -32.78
N ILE A 78 -6.76 12.04 -32.74
CA ILE A 78 -6.96 12.78 -31.49
C ILE A 78 -8.41 12.52 -31.07
N LEU A 79 -8.62 11.65 -30.08
CA LEU A 79 -9.97 11.29 -29.66
C LEU A 79 -10.65 12.42 -28.88
N GLU A 80 -9.97 13.02 -27.88
CA GLU A 80 -10.50 14.15 -27.08
C GLU A 80 -9.38 14.99 -26.42
N ALA A 81 -9.76 16.13 -25.84
CA ALA A 81 -8.96 17.24 -25.29
C ALA A 81 -7.77 16.94 -24.37
N LYS A 82 -7.57 15.71 -23.94
CA LYS A 82 -6.58 15.31 -22.94
C LYS A 82 -5.94 13.95 -23.23
N THR A 83 -6.30 13.35 -24.36
CA THR A 83 -6.02 11.95 -24.62
C THR A 83 -5.55 11.79 -26.06
N ILE A 84 -4.29 11.41 -26.23
CA ILE A 84 -3.77 10.99 -27.53
C ILE A 84 -3.90 9.48 -27.58
N SER A 85 -4.64 8.98 -28.56
CA SER A 85 -4.63 7.57 -28.92
C SER A 85 -3.93 7.38 -30.25
N GLY A 86 -2.99 6.43 -30.30
CA GLY A 86 -2.39 6.01 -31.55
C GLY A 86 -2.62 4.51 -31.75
N THR A 87 -2.89 4.11 -32.99
CA THR A 87 -2.77 2.72 -33.40
C THR A 87 -1.45 2.55 -34.13
N VAL A 88 -0.62 1.63 -33.65
CA VAL A 88 0.61 1.23 -34.34
C VAL A 88 0.40 -0.15 -34.95
N SER A 89 0.66 -0.26 -36.25
CA SER A 89 0.73 -1.54 -36.95
C SER A 89 2.17 -2.09 -36.87
N VAL A 90 2.39 -3.17 -36.13
CA VAL A 90 3.71 -3.82 -36.06
C VAL A 90 3.90 -4.67 -37.32
N GLN A 91 4.99 -4.48 -38.06
CA GLN A 91 5.22 -5.28 -39.26
C GLN A 91 5.50 -6.75 -38.90
N ASP A 92 4.64 -7.64 -39.38
CA ASP A 92 4.61 -9.10 -39.20
C ASP A 92 5.94 -9.86 -39.34
N LYS A 93 6.98 -9.27 -39.93
CA LYS A 93 8.14 -10.02 -40.44
C LYS A 93 9.35 -10.13 -39.52
N ASP A 94 9.46 -9.33 -38.46
CA ASP A 94 10.65 -9.33 -37.58
C ASP A 94 10.33 -9.43 -36.07
N ILE A 95 9.08 -9.73 -35.69
CA ILE A 95 8.78 -10.12 -34.31
C ILE A 95 9.14 -11.60 -34.11
N SER A 96 10.42 -11.96 -34.26
CA SER A 96 10.93 -13.13 -33.54
C SER A 96 10.98 -12.72 -32.07
N TYR A 97 9.84 -12.74 -31.39
CA TYR A 97 9.74 -12.53 -29.96
C TYR A 97 10.46 -13.69 -29.27
N THR A 98 11.58 -13.39 -28.63
CA THR A 98 12.24 -14.30 -27.70
C THR A 98 11.75 -13.89 -26.32
N PRO A 99 10.98 -14.72 -25.61
CA PRO A 99 10.60 -14.46 -24.23
C PRO A 99 11.85 -14.10 -23.39
N GLY A 100 11.77 -13.01 -22.63
CA GLY A 100 12.83 -12.48 -21.77
C GLY A 100 13.68 -11.36 -22.39
N GLU A 101 13.51 -11.01 -23.66
CA GLU A 101 14.20 -9.87 -24.27
C GLU A 101 13.40 -8.57 -24.09
N ASN A 102 13.80 -7.70 -23.16
CA ASN A 102 13.31 -6.33 -23.10
C ASN A 102 13.62 -5.62 -24.42
N ARG A 103 12.59 -5.13 -25.12
CA ARG A 103 12.76 -4.31 -26.32
C ARG A 103 12.30 -2.91 -26.03
N SER A 104 13.10 -1.92 -26.41
CA SER A 104 12.67 -0.53 -26.39
C SER A 104 12.78 0.12 -27.75
N ASP A 105 11.80 0.96 -28.05
CA ASP A 105 11.80 1.86 -29.19
C ASP A 105 11.76 3.31 -28.67
N ILE A 106 12.08 4.27 -29.51
CA ILE A 106 11.99 5.68 -29.18
C ILE A 106 10.91 6.32 -30.04
N LEU A 107 9.90 6.83 -29.36
CA LEU A 107 8.75 7.54 -29.90
C LEU A 107 8.98 9.05 -29.73
N THR A 108 9.15 9.74 -30.84
CA THR A 108 9.27 11.19 -30.92
C THR A 108 7.89 11.79 -31.19
N ILE A 109 7.34 12.50 -30.22
CA ILE A 109 6.07 13.23 -30.30
C ILE A 109 6.38 14.69 -30.59
N LYS A 110 5.83 15.23 -31.67
CA LYS A 110 5.87 16.65 -31.98
C LYS A 110 4.49 17.25 -31.83
N TYR A 111 4.37 18.35 -31.12
CA TYR A 111 3.09 19.03 -30.90
C TYR A 111 3.30 20.54 -30.83
N LEU A 112 2.23 21.32 -31.03
CA LEU A 112 2.26 22.78 -30.84
C LEU A 112 1.73 23.14 -29.45
N GLU A 113 2.54 23.84 -28.66
CA GLU A 113 2.12 24.43 -27.38
C GLU A 113 2.24 25.95 -27.50
N GLN A 114 1.13 26.68 -27.35
CA GLN A 114 1.10 28.15 -27.51
C GLN A 114 1.73 28.63 -28.83
N ASN A 115 1.47 27.91 -29.94
CA ASN A 115 2.06 28.13 -31.27
C ASN A 115 3.58 27.90 -31.39
N GLN A 116 4.23 27.26 -30.41
CA GLN A 116 5.61 26.82 -30.50
C GLN A 116 5.67 25.30 -30.71
N GLU A 117 6.46 24.82 -31.67
CA GLU A 117 6.72 23.38 -31.84
C GLU A 117 7.53 22.88 -30.65
N LYS A 118 6.96 21.93 -29.93
CA LYS A 118 7.61 21.13 -28.91
C LYS A 118 7.89 19.75 -29.50
N THR A 119 9.05 19.20 -29.14
CA THR A 119 9.40 17.82 -29.42
C THR A 119 9.63 17.12 -28.09
N GLU A 120 8.92 16.04 -27.90
CA GLU A 120 9.03 15.16 -26.77
C GLU A 120 9.53 13.80 -27.26
N ILE A 121 10.44 13.21 -26.49
CA ILE A 121 10.98 11.89 -26.77
C ILE A 121 10.51 10.97 -25.65
N ARG A 122 9.82 9.90 -26.03
CA ARG A 122 9.32 8.85 -25.16
C ARG A 122 10.00 7.54 -25.51
N GLU A 123 10.52 6.82 -24.52
CA GLU A 123 10.97 5.45 -24.72
C GLU A 123 9.77 4.51 -24.60
N VAL A 124 9.42 3.78 -25.66
CA VAL A 124 8.39 2.75 -25.61
C VAL A 124 9.03 1.42 -25.25
N ARG A 125 8.66 0.83 -24.12
CA ARG A 125 9.17 -0.47 -23.70
C ARG A 125 8.14 -1.57 -23.91
N ILE A 126 8.57 -2.61 -24.58
CA ILE A 126 7.86 -3.86 -24.84
C ILE A 126 8.44 -4.90 -23.89
N ARG A 127 7.58 -5.54 -23.11
CA ARG A 127 8.01 -6.43 -22.02
C ARG A 127 7.16 -7.68 -21.94
N ASP A 128 7.76 -8.70 -21.35
CA ASP A 128 7.05 -9.88 -20.91
C ASP A 128 6.21 -9.52 -19.69
N ARG A 129 4.97 -10.00 -19.70
CA ARG A 129 4.04 -9.84 -18.59
C ARG A 129 4.59 -10.52 -17.34
N SER A 130 4.81 -9.74 -16.27
CA SER A 130 5.02 -10.32 -14.95
C SER A 130 3.73 -10.99 -14.47
N LYS A 131 3.83 -12.16 -13.84
CA LYS A 131 2.65 -12.86 -13.32
C LYS A 131 2.06 -12.18 -12.08
N THR A 132 2.93 -11.69 -11.21
CA THR A 132 2.58 -11.08 -9.92
C THR A 132 2.91 -9.59 -9.91
N CYS A 133 2.04 -8.78 -9.34
CA CYS A 133 2.32 -7.40 -8.98
C CYS A 133 2.32 -7.23 -7.47
N LEU A 134 3.38 -6.62 -6.93
CA LEU A 134 3.37 -5.99 -5.62
C LEU A 134 3.08 -4.49 -5.83
N ALA A 135 1.84 -4.08 -5.60
CA ALA A 135 1.42 -2.69 -5.64
C ALA A 135 1.52 -2.09 -4.22
N VAL A 136 2.39 -1.12 -4.00
CA VAL A 136 2.61 -0.49 -2.68
C VAL A 136 2.12 0.94 -2.71
N TYR A 137 1.18 1.30 -1.84
CA TYR A 137 0.62 2.64 -1.70
C TYR A 137 1.17 3.29 -0.43
N ILE A 138 2.21 4.09 -0.57
CA ILE A 138 2.94 4.74 0.54
C ILE A 138 2.34 6.13 0.79
N ALA A 139 1.57 6.24 1.87
CA ALA A 139 1.17 7.52 2.46
C ALA A 139 2.27 8.03 3.38
N GLY A 140 3.27 8.68 2.80
CA GLY A 140 4.45 9.17 3.50
C GLY A 140 4.37 10.64 3.92
N ASP A 141 3.31 11.37 3.57
CA ASP A 141 3.09 12.73 4.07
C ASP A 141 2.53 12.73 5.50
N ASN A 142 3.33 12.19 6.42
CA ASN A 142 3.07 12.15 7.86
C ASN A 142 4.39 11.90 8.62
N ASN A 143 4.29 11.74 9.94
CA ASN A 143 5.45 11.55 10.82
C ASN A 143 6.23 10.21 10.61
N LEU A 144 5.83 9.35 9.67
CA LEU A 144 6.58 8.15 9.31
C LEU A 144 7.70 8.42 8.30
N ASN A 145 7.74 9.61 7.68
CA ASN A 145 8.79 10.08 6.78
C ASN A 145 9.87 10.91 7.50
N GLY A 146 10.22 10.49 8.72
CA GLY A 146 11.37 11.01 9.45
C GLY A 146 11.27 12.45 9.95
N SER A 147 10.20 13.20 9.67
CA SER A 147 9.96 14.52 10.24
C SER A 147 9.54 14.38 11.70
N ASP A 148 10.33 14.95 12.62
CA ASP A 148 9.88 15.12 13.99
C ASP A 148 8.97 16.35 14.13
N LYS A 149 8.28 16.49 15.27
CA LYS A 149 7.41 17.65 15.54
C LYS A 149 8.15 19.00 15.54
N LEU A 150 9.48 19.00 15.47
CA LEU A 150 10.32 20.20 15.42
C LEU A 150 10.77 20.52 13.98
N GLY A 151 10.31 19.76 12.99
CA GLY A 151 10.70 19.90 11.58
C GLY A 151 12.13 19.43 11.31
N VAL A 152 12.73 18.63 12.20
CA VAL A 152 14.07 18.07 12.00
C VAL A 152 13.93 16.69 11.40
N HIS A 153 14.39 16.54 10.15
CA HIS A 153 14.42 15.25 9.49
C HIS A 153 15.46 14.31 10.14
N ARG A 154 15.01 13.11 10.50
CA ARG A 154 15.82 12.04 11.08
C ARG A 154 15.77 10.81 10.20
N SER A 155 16.86 10.54 9.48
CA SER A 155 16.96 9.39 8.59
C SER A 155 16.79 8.03 9.28
N ASP A 156 17.03 7.95 10.59
CA ASP A 156 16.82 6.73 11.36
C ASP A 156 15.35 6.49 11.76
N LEU A 157 14.46 7.42 11.40
CA LEU A 157 13.02 7.41 11.58
C LEU A 157 12.27 7.63 10.25
N ASP A 158 12.99 7.75 9.14
CA ASP A 158 12.41 7.83 7.80
C ASP A 158 12.11 6.41 7.31
N PHE A 159 10.94 5.90 7.68
CA PHE A 159 10.51 4.55 7.33
C PHE A 159 10.18 4.45 5.84
N VAL A 160 9.74 5.54 5.20
CA VAL A 160 9.53 5.60 3.75
C VAL A 160 10.84 5.28 3.02
N TRP A 161 11.93 5.97 3.35
CA TRP A 161 13.22 5.74 2.71
C TRP A 161 13.75 4.32 2.95
N LEU A 162 13.60 3.81 4.17
CA LEU A 162 14.04 2.47 4.51
C LEU A 162 13.31 1.41 3.68
N ASP A 163 12.00 1.54 3.51
CA ASP A 163 11.20 0.56 2.78
C ASP A 163 11.42 0.64 1.26
N LEU A 164 11.64 1.85 0.71
CA LEU A 164 12.12 2.03 -0.66
C LEU A 164 13.49 1.38 -0.89
N GLN A 165 14.39 1.45 0.08
CA GLN A 165 15.67 0.74 0.02
C GLN A 165 15.49 -0.78 0.07
N GLU A 166 14.61 -1.29 0.94
CA GLU A 166 14.31 -2.72 1.03
C GLU A 166 13.79 -3.27 -0.32
N MET A 167 12.86 -2.56 -0.97
CA MET A 167 12.31 -2.97 -2.27
C MET A 167 13.32 -2.92 -3.42
N THR A 168 14.30 -2.01 -3.38
CA THR A 168 15.27 -1.80 -4.48
C THR A 168 16.53 -2.66 -4.36
N GLN A 169 16.84 -3.17 -3.16
CA GLN A 169 18.07 -3.94 -2.91
C GLN A 169 17.92 -5.45 -3.13
N VAL A 170 16.69 -5.97 -3.16
CA VAL A 170 16.43 -7.39 -3.40
C VAL A 170 16.53 -7.67 -4.89
N SER A 171 17.34 -8.65 -5.28
CA SER A 171 17.32 -9.18 -6.65
C SER A 171 16.11 -10.09 -6.82
N PHE A 172 15.31 -9.84 -7.86
CA PHE A 172 14.15 -10.64 -8.23
C PHE A 172 14.08 -10.86 -9.75
N ASP A 173 13.28 -11.82 -10.17
CA ASP A 173 12.98 -12.10 -11.57
C ASP A 173 11.82 -11.21 -12.03
N SER A 174 12.11 -10.19 -12.84
CA SER A 174 11.08 -9.30 -13.39
C SER A 174 10.05 -9.99 -14.29
N SER A 175 10.30 -11.21 -14.78
CA SER A 175 9.27 -12.01 -15.47
C SER A 175 8.24 -12.62 -14.51
N GLN A 176 8.55 -12.68 -13.21
CA GLN A 176 7.63 -13.18 -12.18
C GLN A 176 6.97 -12.04 -11.40
N LEU A 177 7.71 -10.97 -11.12
CA LEU A 177 7.26 -9.89 -10.24
C LEU A 177 7.49 -8.50 -10.86
N SER A 178 6.45 -7.66 -10.88
CA SER A 178 6.58 -6.21 -10.96
C SER A 178 6.33 -5.60 -9.58
N ILE A 179 7.06 -4.53 -9.22
CA ILE A 179 6.75 -3.73 -8.03
C ILE A 179 6.36 -2.32 -8.49
N ILE A 180 5.14 -1.91 -8.18
CA ILE A 180 4.64 -0.57 -8.52
C ILE A 180 4.37 0.17 -7.22
N VAL A 181 5.00 1.33 -7.04
CA VAL A 181 4.92 2.11 -5.81
C VAL A 181 4.24 3.44 -6.10
N PHE A 182 3.11 3.70 -5.46
CA PHE A 182 2.65 5.07 -5.25
C PHE A 182 3.39 5.64 -4.06
N LEU A 183 4.03 6.79 -4.24
CA LEU A 183 4.80 7.45 -3.21
C LEU A 183 4.28 8.86 -3.02
N ASP A 184 3.89 9.17 -1.80
CA ASP A 184 3.62 10.50 -1.32
C ASP A 184 4.64 10.91 -0.26
N LEU A 185 5.18 12.13 -0.38
CA LEU A 185 6.29 12.61 0.43
C LEU A 185 5.95 13.96 1.06
N HIS A 186 6.13 14.06 2.38
CA HIS A 186 6.10 15.31 3.10
C HIS A 186 7.05 16.35 2.49
N SER A 187 6.60 17.59 2.29
CA SER A 187 7.37 18.67 1.65
C SER A 187 8.74 18.90 2.29
N ASP A 188 8.83 18.80 3.61
CA ASP A 188 10.09 18.96 4.37
C ASP A 188 11.12 17.86 4.08
N SER A 189 10.71 16.74 3.49
CA SER A 189 11.62 15.66 3.10
C SER A 189 12.28 15.91 1.73
N GLU A 190 11.78 16.84 0.90
CA GLU A 190 12.28 17.06 -0.46
C GLU A 190 13.80 17.30 -0.53
N GLU A 191 14.39 18.00 0.45
CA GLU A 191 15.85 18.22 0.49
C GLU A 191 16.61 16.89 0.68
N TYR A 192 16.11 16.00 1.53
CA TYR A 192 16.72 14.70 1.78
C TYR A 192 16.69 13.80 0.53
N TYR A 193 15.56 13.82 -0.18
CA TYR A 193 15.35 13.02 -1.39
C TYR A 193 15.89 13.68 -2.67
N SER A 194 16.33 14.94 -2.62
CA SER A 194 16.67 15.78 -3.79
C SER A 194 17.67 15.18 -4.79
N ASN A 195 18.56 14.30 -4.32
CA ASN A 195 19.57 13.64 -5.16
C ASN A 195 19.18 12.20 -5.54
N THR A 196 17.93 11.82 -5.34
CA THR A 196 17.41 10.48 -5.58
C THR A 196 16.32 10.51 -6.66
N ILE A 197 16.03 9.34 -7.22
CA ILE A 197 14.91 9.17 -8.15
C ILE A 197 13.56 9.44 -7.47
N PHE A 198 13.48 9.29 -6.14
CA PHE A 198 12.32 9.52 -5.31
C PHE A 198 12.22 10.96 -4.80
N SER A 199 12.81 11.93 -5.50
CA SER A 199 12.82 13.35 -5.08
C SER A 199 11.43 14.02 -5.04
N GLN A 200 10.37 13.34 -5.48
CA GLN A 200 9.03 13.91 -5.62
C GLN A 200 7.93 12.83 -5.52
N SER A 201 6.73 13.19 -5.07
CA SER A 201 5.56 12.29 -5.06
C SER A 201 5.20 11.77 -6.45
N GLY A 202 4.92 10.49 -6.62
CA GLY A 202 4.75 9.90 -7.95
C GLY A 202 4.39 8.42 -7.94
N VAL A 203 4.19 7.87 -9.15
CA VAL A 203 4.15 6.41 -9.32
C VAL A 203 5.48 5.96 -9.87
N TYR A 204 6.05 4.95 -9.23
CA TYR A 204 7.34 4.37 -9.53
C TYR A 204 7.18 2.90 -9.89
N LEU A 205 8.01 2.43 -10.80
CA LEU A 205 8.15 1.04 -11.16
C LEU A 205 9.56 0.59 -10.77
N ILE A 206 9.64 -0.51 -10.03
CA ILE A 206 10.89 -1.13 -9.62
C ILE A 206 10.98 -2.50 -10.30
N GLU A 207 12.03 -2.70 -11.08
CA GLU A 207 12.30 -3.93 -11.83
C GLU A 207 13.80 -4.24 -11.83
N ASN A 208 14.19 -5.42 -11.36
CA ASN A 208 15.60 -5.85 -11.31
C ASN A 208 16.54 -4.85 -10.62
N GLY A 209 16.04 -4.15 -9.59
CA GLY A 209 16.78 -3.11 -8.87
C GLY A 209 16.89 -1.76 -9.59
N GLU A 210 16.40 -1.65 -10.83
CA GLU A 210 16.21 -0.37 -11.50
C GLU A 210 14.90 0.27 -11.06
N VAL A 211 14.93 1.59 -10.87
CA VAL A 211 13.76 2.38 -10.47
C VAL A 211 13.46 3.39 -11.56
N GLU A 212 12.22 3.42 -11.98
CA GLU A 212 11.72 4.36 -12.96
C GLU A 212 10.50 5.09 -12.41
N ARG A 213 10.45 6.42 -12.57
CA ARG A 213 9.22 7.17 -12.30
C ARG A 213 8.33 7.13 -13.54
N VAL A 214 7.21 6.43 -13.42
CA VAL A 214 6.30 6.12 -14.53
C VAL A 214 5.11 7.08 -14.59
N ARG A 215 4.77 7.75 -13.48
CA ARG A 215 3.83 8.87 -13.47
C ARG A 215 4.31 9.98 -12.54
N ASN A 216 4.19 11.21 -13.03
CA ASN A 216 4.35 12.40 -12.21
C ASN A 216 3.00 12.76 -11.59
N ILE A 217 3.02 13.16 -10.32
CA ILE A 217 1.89 13.83 -9.69
C ILE A 217 2.31 15.29 -9.59
N LEU A 218 1.53 16.17 -10.20
CA LEU A 218 1.89 17.59 -10.38
C LEU A 218 1.46 18.48 -9.21
N TYR A 219 0.68 17.92 -8.30
CA TYR A 219 0.12 18.57 -7.12
C TYR A 219 0.31 17.65 -5.91
N GLU A 220 0.17 18.20 -4.70
CA GLU A 220 0.22 17.40 -3.47
C GLU A 220 -0.95 16.40 -3.46
N PRO A 221 -0.70 15.09 -3.58
CA PRO A 221 -1.78 14.12 -3.51
C PRO A 221 -2.36 14.13 -2.10
N ASN A 222 -3.64 13.79 -1.97
CA ASN A 222 -4.20 13.48 -0.66
C ASN A 222 -4.37 11.97 -0.59
N THR A 223 -3.51 11.30 0.18
CA THR A 223 -3.47 9.84 0.21
C THR A 223 -4.64 9.19 0.94
N GLY A 224 -5.33 9.95 1.79
CA GLY A 224 -6.59 9.58 2.44
C GLY A 224 -7.79 9.55 1.49
N LYS A 225 -7.70 10.14 0.29
CA LYS A 225 -8.83 10.19 -0.64
C LYS A 225 -8.96 8.96 -1.52
N ARG A 226 -10.22 8.53 -1.68
CA ARG A 226 -10.64 7.49 -2.62
C ARG A 226 -10.09 7.70 -4.04
N GLU A 227 -10.20 8.92 -4.56
CA GLU A 227 -9.81 9.24 -5.94
C GLU A 227 -8.31 9.01 -6.17
N GLN A 228 -7.50 9.20 -5.12
CA GLN A 228 -6.05 9.00 -5.20
C GLN A 228 -5.69 7.52 -5.25
N LEU A 229 -6.39 6.68 -4.47
CA LEU A 229 -6.26 5.22 -4.60
C LEU A 229 -6.78 4.75 -5.97
N GLU A 230 -7.94 5.24 -6.45
CA GLU A 230 -8.46 4.89 -7.77
C GLU A 230 -7.46 5.23 -8.89
N TYR A 231 -6.82 6.40 -8.81
CA TYR A 231 -5.76 6.77 -9.74
C TYR A 231 -4.60 5.77 -9.72
N PHE A 232 -4.14 5.38 -8.54
CA PHE A 232 -3.07 4.39 -8.41
C PHE A 232 -3.48 3.01 -8.95
N LEU A 233 -4.66 2.51 -8.62
CA LEU A 233 -5.13 1.21 -9.09
C LEU A 233 -5.29 1.18 -10.61
N LYS A 234 -5.79 2.27 -11.22
CA LYS A 234 -5.82 2.42 -12.69
C LYS A 234 -4.42 2.45 -13.29
N CYS A 235 -3.46 3.09 -12.63
CA CYS A 235 -2.06 3.02 -13.05
C CYS A 235 -1.57 1.56 -13.04
N VAL A 236 -1.79 0.81 -11.95
CA VAL A 236 -1.44 -0.62 -11.86
C VAL A 236 -2.06 -1.43 -13.01
N GLN A 237 -3.35 -1.25 -13.31
CA GLN A 237 -4.02 -1.92 -14.44
C GLN A 237 -3.43 -1.56 -15.80
N SER A 238 -2.94 -0.32 -15.94
CA SER A 238 -2.36 0.15 -17.20
C SER A 238 -0.99 -0.46 -17.52
N PHE A 239 -0.28 -1.01 -16.52
CA PHE A 239 1.03 -1.65 -16.77
C PHE A 239 0.89 -3.05 -17.33
N SER A 240 0.01 -3.85 -16.73
CA SER A 240 -0.19 -5.24 -17.13
C SER A 240 -1.50 -5.74 -16.55
N ASN A 241 -2.08 -6.74 -17.21
CA ASN A 241 -2.99 -7.64 -16.51
C ASN A 241 -2.12 -8.48 -15.57
N TYR A 242 -2.45 -8.68 -14.30
CA TYR A 242 -1.64 -9.52 -13.40
C TYR A 242 -2.47 -10.72 -12.97
N GLU A 243 -1.84 -11.90 -12.86
CA GLU A 243 -2.53 -13.09 -12.34
C GLU A 243 -2.76 -12.94 -10.82
N LYS A 244 -1.79 -12.34 -10.14
CA LYS A 244 -1.81 -12.07 -8.71
C LYS A 244 -1.48 -10.61 -8.45
N ILE A 245 -2.34 -9.94 -7.69
CA ILE A 245 -2.06 -8.58 -7.19
C ILE A 245 -2.00 -8.65 -5.66
N VAL A 246 -0.85 -8.29 -5.12
CA VAL A 246 -0.67 -8.00 -3.70
C VAL A 246 -0.67 -6.49 -3.56
N LEU A 247 -1.71 -5.94 -2.92
CA LEU A 247 -1.83 -4.51 -2.65
C LEU A 247 -1.43 -4.24 -1.20
N ASP A 248 -0.38 -3.48 -1.00
CA ASP A 248 0.07 -3.02 0.31
C ASP A 248 -0.37 -1.58 0.55
N LEU A 249 -1.13 -1.37 1.62
CA LEU A 249 -1.58 -0.06 2.08
C LEU A 249 -0.69 0.34 3.26
N TRP A 250 0.25 1.24 3.00
CA TRP A 250 1.30 1.64 3.93
C TRP A 250 1.03 3.04 4.50
N GLY A 251 1.17 3.16 5.81
CA GLY A 251 1.03 4.42 6.54
C GLY A 251 0.43 4.22 7.92
N HIS A 252 -0.18 5.27 8.48
CA HIS A 252 -1.00 5.11 9.68
C HIS A 252 -2.29 4.34 9.39
N GLY A 253 -2.81 3.69 10.43
CA GLY A 253 -4.07 2.97 10.38
C GLY A 253 -4.81 3.13 11.70
N LEU A 254 -6.13 3.15 11.61
CA LEU A 254 -7.00 3.30 12.77
C LEU A 254 -8.33 2.61 12.51
N SER A 255 -8.34 1.29 12.32
CA SER A 255 -9.59 0.51 12.20
C SER A 255 -10.55 1.13 11.17
N ILE A 256 -11.83 1.32 11.51
CA ILE A 256 -12.86 1.87 10.64
C ILE A 256 -12.72 3.36 10.33
N PHE A 257 -11.81 4.06 11.03
CA PHE A 257 -11.55 5.48 10.79
C PHE A 257 -10.69 5.70 9.55
N GLY A 258 -9.92 4.68 9.14
CA GLY A 258 -9.22 4.68 7.88
C GLY A 258 -7.79 4.15 7.96
N VAL A 259 -7.12 4.23 6.82
CA VAL A 259 -5.72 3.86 6.60
C VAL A 259 -5.07 4.89 5.69
N CYS A 260 -3.74 4.92 5.63
CA CYS A 260 -3.00 5.81 4.76
C CYS A 260 -3.32 7.29 5.05
N PHE A 261 -3.28 7.66 6.34
CA PHE A 261 -3.58 9.02 6.76
C PHE A 261 -2.59 10.03 6.20
N ASP A 262 -3.17 11.15 5.76
CA ASP A 262 -2.49 12.31 5.22
C ASP A 262 -2.57 13.46 6.24
N ASP A 263 -1.42 13.86 6.77
CA ASP A 263 -1.34 14.84 7.85
C ASP A 263 -1.32 16.30 7.32
N ASN A 264 -1.27 16.52 5.99
CA ASN A 264 -0.95 17.83 5.40
C ASN A 264 -2.12 18.48 4.65
N ILE A 265 -3.37 18.10 4.95
CA ILE A 265 -4.57 18.69 4.32
C ILE A 265 -4.84 20.17 4.64
N GLY A 266 -3.90 20.89 5.25
CA GLY A 266 -3.95 22.35 5.37
C GLY A 266 -5.03 22.87 6.32
N THR A 267 -5.57 22.03 7.18
CA THR A 267 -6.46 22.44 8.28
C THR A 267 -5.72 22.26 9.60
N ASP A 268 -5.10 23.33 10.10
CA ASP A 268 -4.54 23.42 11.46
C ASP A 268 -5.62 23.28 12.57
N GLU A 269 -6.83 22.81 12.25
CA GLU A 269 -7.89 22.58 13.22
C GLU A 269 -7.65 21.22 13.91
N GLU A 270 -6.97 21.27 15.05
CA GLU A 270 -7.06 20.20 16.05
C GLU A 270 -8.51 20.11 16.55
N VAL A 271 -9.19 19.01 16.24
CA VAL A 271 -10.49 18.67 16.85
C VAL A 271 -10.21 17.61 17.92
N ASP A 272 -10.40 17.99 19.18
CA ASP A 272 -10.22 17.11 20.35
C ASP A 272 -8.84 16.41 20.46
N GLY A 273 -7.78 17.09 20.00
CA GLY A 273 -6.41 16.57 20.07
C GLY A 273 -6.04 15.58 18.96
N PHE A 274 -6.91 15.42 17.95
CA PHE A 274 -6.57 14.86 16.66
C PHE A 274 -6.41 16.02 15.67
N ILE A 275 -5.24 16.11 15.02
CA ILE A 275 -5.11 16.91 13.80
C ILE A 275 -6.11 16.29 12.81
N ALA A 276 -6.92 17.11 12.16
CA ALA A 276 -7.78 16.65 11.08
C ALA A 276 -6.89 16.11 9.96
N SER A 277 -6.58 14.82 10.00
CA SER A 277 -5.92 14.07 8.93
C SER A 277 -6.96 13.31 8.14
N ASP A 278 -6.78 13.26 6.83
CA ASP A 278 -7.69 12.55 5.93
C ASP A 278 -7.20 11.11 5.84
N GLY A 279 -8.08 10.15 6.11
CA GLY A 279 -7.74 8.74 6.08
C GLY A 279 -8.68 8.00 5.16
N LEU A 280 -8.14 7.07 4.37
CA LEU A 280 -8.94 6.27 3.44
C LEU A 280 -9.84 5.34 4.24
N THR A 281 -11.13 5.66 4.31
CA THR A 281 -12.09 4.87 5.07
C THR A 281 -12.32 3.50 4.42
N PRO A 282 -12.77 2.47 5.16
CA PRO A 282 -13.08 1.17 4.57
C PRO A 282 -14.15 1.23 3.48
N LEU A 283 -15.09 2.18 3.57
CA LEU A 283 -16.11 2.39 2.53
C LEU A 283 -15.47 2.94 1.25
N GLU A 284 -14.60 3.93 1.37
CA GLU A 284 -13.87 4.50 0.23
C GLU A 284 -12.93 3.48 -0.42
N LEU A 285 -12.23 2.69 0.40
CA LEU A 285 -11.41 1.58 -0.09
C LEU A 285 -12.25 0.58 -0.90
N LYS A 286 -13.43 0.19 -0.41
CA LYS A 286 -14.38 -0.64 -1.17
C LYS A 286 -14.79 0.02 -2.48
N GLN A 287 -15.16 1.31 -2.44
CA GLN A 287 -15.58 2.05 -3.64
C GLN A 287 -14.46 2.16 -4.68
N ALA A 288 -13.21 2.38 -4.26
CA ALA A 288 -12.07 2.45 -5.15
C ALA A 288 -11.85 1.11 -5.88
N LEU A 289 -11.89 0.00 -5.15
CA LEU A 289 -11.78 -1.35 -5.71
C LEU A 289 -12.94 -1.67 -6.67
N ASP A 290 -14.16 -1.29 -6.30
CA ASP A 290 -15.34 -1.50 -7.14
C ASP A 290 -15.30 -0.67 -8.43
N ASN A 291 -14.90 0.60 -8.35
CA ASN A 291 -14.84 1.51 -9.50
C ASN A 291 -13.73 1.15 -10.48
N CYS A 292 -12.65 0.54 -9.99
CA CYS A 292 -11.59 0.00 -10.84
C CYS A 292 -11.87 -1.44 -11.31
N ASP A 293 -12.98 -2.04 -10.87
CA ASP A 293 -13.31 -3.46 -11.11
C ASP A 293 -12.14 -4.42 -10.78
N MET A 294 -11.34 -4.08 -9.76
CA MET A 294 -10.10 -4.79 -9.47
C MET A 294 -10.34 -5.91 -8.45
N ASN A 295 -9.92 -7.13 -8.80
CA ASN A 295 -9.81 -8.24 -7.86
C ASN A 295 -8.38 -8.31 -7.33
N ILE A 296 -8.24 -8.30 -6.01
CA ILE A 296 -6.97 -8.35 -5.31
C ILE A 296 -6.79 -9.75 -4.69
N SER A 297 -5.63 -10.36 -4.92
CA SER A 297 -5.27 -11.63 -4.28
C SER A 297 -5.10 -11.44 -2.78
N VAL A 298 -4.21 -10.51 -2.40
CA VAL A 298 -3.91 -10.21 -1.01
C VAL A 298 -3.89 -8.70 -0.79
N ILE A 299 -4.63 -8.21 0.20
CA ILE A 299 -4.32 -6.89 0.79
C ILE A 299 -3.39 -7.11 1.97
N LEU A 300 -2.27 -6.39 1.97
CA LEU A 300 -1.37 -6.23 3.09
C LEU A 300 -1.63 -4.87 3.72
N PHE A 301 -1.89 -4.85 5.02
CA PHE A 301 -1.96 -3.61 5.78
C PHE A 301 -0.64 -3.41 6.52
N SER A 302 0.25 -2.61 5.96
CA SER A 302 1.42 -2.05 6.65
C SER A 302 1.01 -0.85 7.52
N ALA A 303 -0.03 -1.05 8.33
CA ALA A 303 -0.70 -0.02 9.09
C ALA A 303 -1.36 -0.58 10.37
N CYS A 304 -1.51 0.26 11.38
CA CYS A 304 -1.99 -0.14 12.71
C CYS A 304 -3.49 -0.49 12.70
N LEU A 305 -3.90 -1.47 13.52
CA LEU A 305 -5.30 -1.75 13.86
C LEU A 305 -6.22 -2.10 12.67
N MET A 306 -5.66 -2.51 11.53
CA MET A 306 -6.43 -2.73 10.30
C MET A 306 -7.07 -4.12 10.21
N MET A 307 -6.66 -5.08 11.05
CA MET A 307 -7.32 -6.40 11.14
C MET A 307 -8.62 -6.35 11.96
N ASP A 308 -9.41 -5.31 11.75
CA ASP A 308 -10.73 -5.08 12.33
C ASP A 308 -11.83 -5.71 11.46
N LEU A 309 -12.78 -6.43 12.06
CA LEU A 309 -13.83 -7.12 11.29
C LEU A 309 -14.72 -6.17 10.48
N GLY A 310 -14.92 -4.92 10.92
CA GLY A 310 -15.64 -3.88 10.18
C GLY A 310 -14.86 -3.34 8.99
N VAL A 311 -13.53 -3.31 9.06
CA VAL A 311 -12.66 -3.02 7.89
C VAL A 311 -12.71 -4.20 6.92
N LEU A 312 -12.41 -5.41 7.41
CA LEU A 312 -12.28 -6.62 6.61
C LEU A 312 -13.58 -6.94 5.85
N TRP A 313 -14.74 -6.63 6.42
CA TRP A 313 -16.05 -6.80 5.79
C TRP A 313 -16.23 -6.01 4.49
N GLN A 314 -15.67 -4.81 4.42
CA GLN A 314 -15.80 -3.97 3.24
C GLN A 314 -14.99 -4.52 2.04
N LEU A 315 -14.02 -5.39 2.32
CA LEU A 315 -13.11 -5.97 1.32
C LEU A 315 -13.61 -7.28 0.71
N LYS A 316 -14.58 -7.94 1.34
CA LYS A 316 -14.98 -9.34 1.08
C LYS A 316 -15.30 -9.68 -0.38
N ASP A 317 -15.77 -8.68 -1.16
CA ASP A 317 -16.26 -8.89 -2.52
C ASP A 317 -15.13 -8.82 -3.57
N ARG A 318 -14.01 -8.17 -3.23
CA ARG A 318 -12.90 -7.88 -4.16
C ARG A 318 -11.56 -8.47 -3.72
N VAL A 319 -11.45 -8.97 -2.50
CA VAL A 319 -10.19 -9.44 -1.90
C VAL A 319 -10.31 -10.89 -1.46
N LYS A 320 -9.29 -11.73 -1.75
CA LYS A 320 -9.30 -13.16 -1.40
C LYS A 320 -8.71 -13.47 -0.02
N ALA A 321 -7.61 -12.81 0.33
CA ALA A 321 -7.00 -12.92 1.65
C ALA A 321 -6.46 -11.56 2.12
N VAL A 322 -6.28 -11.40 3.43
CA VAL A 322 -5.69 -10.18 4.01
C VAL A 322 -4.62 -10.56 5.02
N SER A 323 -3.53 -9.79 5.05
CA SER A 323 -2.46 -9.88 6.04
C SER A 323 -2.29 -8.53 6.73
N GLY A 324 -2.05 -8.51 8.04
CA GLY A 324 -1.83 -7.27 8.78
C GLY A 324 -1.74 -7.45 10.29
N SER A 325 -1.92 -6.36 11.02
CA SER A 325 -1.97 -6.35 12.48
C SER A 325 -3.34 -5.89 12.99
N ALA A 326 -3.84 -6.58 14.01
CA ALA A 326 -4.99 -6.14 14.80
C ALA A 326 -4.57 -5.18 15.95
N ASP A 327 -3.26 -5.03 16.14
CA ASP A 327 -2.60 -4.14 17.10
C ASP A 327 -1.78 -3.10 16.32
N TYR A 328 -0.85 -2.41 16.98
CA TYR A 328 0.13 -1.56 16.34
C TYR A 328 1.07 -2.36 15.43
N VAL A 329 1.54 -1.68 14.38
CA VAL A 329 2.65 -2.14 13.54
C VAL A 329 3.88 -1.32 13.92
N PRO A 330 5.05 -1.95 14.13
CA PRO A 330 6.28 -1.19 14.33
C PRO A 330 6.57 -0.29 13.12
N GLY A 331 7.15 0.89 13.33
CA GLY A 331 7.22 1.95 12.31
C GLY A 331 7.75 1.55 10.93
N LYS A 332 8.65 0.54 10.83
CA LYS A 332 9.13 -0.03 9.56
C LYS A 332 8.09 -0.81 8.76
N GLY A 333 6.85 -0.95 9.25
CA GLY A 333 5.80 -1.63 8.52
C GLY A 333 6.16 -3.08 8.19
N SER A 334 5.98 -3.42 6.91
CA SER A 334 6.29 -4.73 6.35
C SER A 334 7.76 -4.87 5.98
N PHE A 335 8.27 -6.11 5.98
CA PHE A 335 9.65 -6.38 5.58
C PHE A 335 9.72 -6.78 4.10
N TYR A 336 10.04 -5.82 3.24
CA TYR A 336 10.11 -6.06 1.80
C TYR A 336 11.33 -6.90 1.44
N GLY A 337 12.43 -6.74 2.18
CA GLY A 337 13.62 -7.59 2.10
C GLY A 337 14.92 -6.81 2.15
N ASN A 338 16.03 -7.52 2.06
CA ASN A 338 17.37 -6.96 1.88
C ASN A 338 18.28 -8.00 1.20
N THR A 339 19.57 -7.67 1.04
CA THR A 339 20.55 -8.54 0.39
C THR A 339 20.81 -9.88 1.11
N THR A 340 20.41 -10.00 2.38
CA THR A 340 20.62 -11.21 3.21
C THR A 340 19.32 -12.01 3.35
N PHE A 341 18.21 -11.33 3.61
CA PHE A 341 16.89 -11.90 3.80
C PHE A 341 15.96 -11.32 2.75
N PRO A 342 15.55 -12.08 1.73
CA PRO A 342 14.94 -11.50 0.54
C PRO A 342 13.48 -11.06 0.75
N GLY A 343 12.91 -11.27 1.94
CA GLY A 343 11.64 -10.70 2.38
C GLY A 343 10.44 -11.03 1.49
N ILE A 344 9.44 -10.13 1.49
CA ILE A 344 8.24 -10.25 0.66
C ILE A 344 8.60 -10.25 -0.83
N VAL A 345 9.52 -9.38 -1.26
CA VAL A 345 9.92 -9.27 -2.67
C VAL A 345 10.50 -10.59 -3.18
N GLY A 346 11.41 -11.19 -2.43
CA GLY A 346 11.99 -12.48 -2.77
C GLY A 346 10.99 -13.63 -2.78
N TYR A 347 10.05 -13.63 -1.82
CA TYR A 347 8.99 -14.63 -1.78
C TYR A 347 8.09 -14.53 -3.03
N LEU A 348 7.59 -13.34 -3.35
CA LEU A 348 6.70 -13.13 -4.50
C LEU A 348 7.41 -13.37 -5.83
N SER A 349 8.71 -13.06 -5.93
CA SER A 349 9.52 -13.37 -7.12
C SER A 349 9.66 -14.87 -7.40
N ASN A 350 9.52 -15.72 -6.38
CA ASN A 350 9.68 -17.17 -6.50
C ASN A 350 8.34 -17.90 -6.30
N LEU A 351 7.23 -17.19 -6.46
CA LEU A 351 5.90 -17.69 -6.19
C LEU A 351 5.53 -18.79 -7.20
N PRO A 352 5.21 -20.02 -6.76
CA PRO A 352 4.70 -21.04 -7.66
C PRO A 352 3.36 -20.61 -8.29
N ASP A 353 3.17 -20.86 -9.59
CA ASP A 353 1.97 -20.45 -10.36
C ASP A 353 0.64 -20.83 -9.71
N ASN A 354 0.56 -21.99 -9.05
CA ASN A 354 -0.67 -22.52 -8.45
C ASN A 354 -0.82 -22.17 -6.96
N THR A 355 -0.12 -21.15 -6.46
CA THR A 355 -0.20 -20.78 -5.04
C THR A 355 -1.56 -20.17 -4.71
N ASP A 356 -2.21 -20.69 -3.67
CA ASP A 356 -3.48 -20.16 -3.17
C ASP A 356 -3.23 -18.78 -2.50
N ASP A 357 -4.14 -17.83 -2.69
CA ASP A 357 -4.01 -16.47 -2.14
C ASP A 357 -3.87 -16.47 -0.60
N LYS A 358 -4.46 -17.46 0.06
CA LYS A 358 -4.31 -17.68 1.51
C LYS A 358 -2.88 -18.03 1.88
N ASP A 359 -2.20 -18.85 1.10
CA ASP A 359 -0.81 -19.24 1.36
C ASP A 359 0.11 -18.03 1.19
N ILE A 360 -0.18 -17.14 0.23
CA ILE A 360 0.52 -15.86 0.06
C ILE A 360 0.37 -15.00 1.31
N ALA A 361 -0.85 -14.80 1.81
CA ALA A 361 -1.11 -13.99 3.00
C ALA A 361 -0.44 -14.58 4.25
N ILE A 362 -0.46 -15.91 4.41
CA ILE A 362 0.22 -16.62 5.51
C ILE A 362 1.73 -16.37 5.46
N GLU A 363 2.36 -16.52 4.30
CA GLU A 363 3.82 -16.32 4.18
C GLU A 363 4.22 -14.87 4.40
N ILE A 364 3.45 -13.89 3.89
CA ILE A 364 3.67 -12.47 4.19
C ILE A 364 3.61 -12.21 5.70
N SER A 365 2.57 -12.70 6.39
CA SER A 365 2.48 -12.57 7.85
C SER A 365 3.65 -13.22 8.58
N LYS A 366 4.15 -14.38 8.10
CA LYS A 366 5.34 -15.04 8.66
C LYS A 366 6.61 -14.21 8.45
N ILE A 367 6.79 -13.66 7.25
CA ILE A 367 7.95 -12.82 6.92
C ILE A 367 7.96 -11.60 7.84
N ASN A 368 6.84 -10.88 7.95
CA ASN A 368 6.71 -9.71 8.80
C ASN A 368 6.86 -10.04 10.29
N TYR A 369 6.34 -11.18 10.77
CA TYR A 369 6.56 -11.55 12.17
C TYR A 369 8.03 -11.89 12.43
N ASN A 370 8.63 -12.71 11.56
CA ASN A 370 10.00 -13.19 11.75
C ASN A 370 11.04 -12.09 11.54
N SER A 371 10.77 -11.05 10.75
CA SER A 371 11.71 -9.95 10.53
C SER A 371 12.04 -9.18 11.80
N PHE A 372 11.07 -9.03 12.72
CA PHE A 372 11.29 -8.37 14.01
C PHE A 372 11.92 -9.29 15.06
N ILE A 373 11.77 -10.61 14.94
CA ILE A 373 12.31 -11.57 15.90
C ILE A 373 13.71 -12.07 15.49
N THR A 374 14.02 -12.04 14.20
CA THR A 374 15.31 -12.47 13.66
C THR A 374 16.30 -11.32 13.73
N GLU A 375 17.39 -11.52 14.48
CA GLU A 375 18.48 -10.53 14.55
C GLU A 375 18.95 -10.12 13.14
N GLY A 376 18.88 -8.82 12.84
CA GLY A 376 19.42 -8.23 11.62
C GLY A 376 18.46 -8.07 10.44
N ALA A 377 17.21 -8.54 10.51
CA ALA A 377 16.20 -8.29 9.47
C ALA A 377 15.50 -6.94 9.67
N GLN A 378 14.86 -6.73 10.82
CA GLN A 378 14.37 -5.43 11.27
C GLN A 378 14.74 -5.22 12.74
N LEU A 379 15.32 -4.05 13.08
CA LEU A 379 15.69 -3.76 14.46
C LEU A 379 14.43 -3.51 15.29
N LEU A 380 14.28 -4.27 16.39
CA LEU A 380 13.32 -3.94 17.44
C LEU A 380 13.68 -2.56 18.01
N ARG A 381 12.84 -1.55 17.77
CA ARG A 381 12.98 -0.22 18.37
C ARG A 381 11.76 0.10 19.23
N GLY A 382 11.98 0.46 20.48
CA GLY A 382 10.92 0.82 21.42
C GLY A 382 10.10 -0.37 21.91
N ASP A 383 8.86 -0.13 22.27
CA ASP A 383 7.97 -1.09 22.94
C ASP A 383 7.41 -2.21 22.04
N VAL A 384 8.09 -2.57 20.94
CA VAL A 384 7.62 -3.60 19.98
C VAL A 384 7.36 -4.94 20.67
N GLU A 385 8.13 -5.24 21.72
CA GLU A 385 7.93 -6.39 22.62
C GLU A 385 6.54 -6.47 23.27
N LEU A 386 5.79 -5.37 23.26
CA LEU A 386 4.51 -5.27 23.93
C LEU A 386 3.31 -5.49 23.01
N PHE A 387 3.43 -5.25 21.70
CA PHE A 387 2.30 -5.13 20.77
C PHE A 387 2.46 -5.80 19.40
N LEU A 388 3.60 -6.43 19.08
CA LEU A 388 3.76 -7.07 17.76
C LEU A 388 2.77 -8.24 17.57
N THR A 389 1.80 -7.99 16.68
CA THR A 389 0.83 -8.96 16.18
C THR A 389 0.93 -9.05 14.66
N GLN A 390 0.86 -10.25 14.11
CA GLN A 390 0.70 -10.49 12.67
C GLN A 390 -0.33 -11.60 12.46
N SER A 391 -1.28 -11.36 11.57
CA SER A 391 -2.32 -12.33 11.24
C SER A 391 -2.69 -12.29 9.76
N ALA A 392 -3.16 -13.43 9.27
CA ALA A 392 -3.75 -13.58 7.96
C ALA A 392 -5.16 -14.17 8.06
N VAL A 393 -6.06 -13.71 7.17
CA VAL A 393 -7.46 -14.14 7.12
C VAL A 393 -7.90 -14.58 5.72
N ASP A 394 -8.84 -15.54 5.69
CA ASP A 394 -9.50 -16.05 4.49
C ASP A 394 -10.84 -15.33 4.27
N GLN A 395 -10.88 -14.36 3.35
CA GLN A 395 -12.07 -13.53 3.11
C GLN A 395 -13.29 -14.33 2.66
N THR A 396 -13.11 -15.56 2.14
CA THR A 396 -14.24 -16.41 1.74
C THR A 396 -15.12 -16.84 2.93
N LYS A 397 -14.62 -16.74 4.17
CA LYS A 397 -15.32 -17.18 5.38
C LYS A 397 -15.91 -16.04 6.23
N ILE A 398 -15.70 -14.77 5.86
CA ILE A 398 -16.13 -13.63 6.69
C ILE A 398 -17.66 -13.55 6.86
N VAL A 399 -18.42 -14.05 5.88
CA VAL A 399 -19.89 -14.20 5.91
C VAL A 399 -20.31 -15.11 7.08
N GLU A 400 -19.58 -16.21 7.32
CA GLU A 400 -19.86 -17.13 8.41
C GLU A 400 -19.55 -16.52 9.78
N VAL A 401 -18.45 -15.74 9.87
CA VAL A 401 -18.10 -14.97 11.08
C VAL A 401 -19.18 -13.95 11.41
N ARG A 402 -19.62 -13.16 10.42
CA ARG A 402 -20.72 -12.21 10.57
C ARG A 402 -21.98 -12.90 11.10
N ASP A 403 -22.38 -14.03 10.51
CA ASP A 403 -23.61 -14.73 10.91
C ASP A 403 -23.50 -15.32 12.32
N ALA A 404 -22.33 -15.82 12.70
CA ALA A 404 -22.08 -16.29 14.06
C ALA A 404 -22.13 -15.14 15.08
N LEU A 405 -21.51 -13.99 14.78
CA LEU A 405 -21.53 -12.81 15.65
C LEU A 405 -22.96 -12.25 15.78
N LYS A 406 -23.67 -12.12 14.66
CA LYS A 406 -25.08 -11.71 14.64
C LYS A 406 -25.96 -12.68 15.45
N SER A 407 -25.70 -13.99 15.37
CA SER A 407 -26.43 -14.99 16.17
C SER A 407 -26.17 -14.82 17.68
N LEU A 408 -24.93 -14.50 18.07
CA LEU A 408 -24.56 -14.18 19.45
C LEU A 408 -25.29 -12.94 19.95
N LEU A 409 -25.32 -11.86 19.15
CA LEU A 409 -25.94 -10.57 19.53
C LEU A 409 -27.47 -10.52 19.39
N ASN A 410 -28.07 -11.34 18.52
CA ASN A 410 -29.52 -11.43 18.37
C ASN A 410 -30.22 -12.10 19.54
N TYR A 411 -29.48 -12.81 20.39
CA TYR A 411 -30.01 -13.21 21.69
C TYR A 411 -30.25 -11.90 22.44
N ASN A 412 -31.53 -11.47 22.49
CA ASN A 412 -32.04 -10.22 23.10
C ASN A 412 -30.96 -9.70 24.03
N ILE A 413 -30.25 -8.62 23.65
CA ILE A 413 -29.14 -8.02 24.40
C ILE A 413 -29.67 -7.74 25.80
N ASN A 414 -29.66 -8.80 26.60
CA ASN A 414 -30.33 -8.85 27.87
C ASN A 414 -29.37 -8.12 28.79
N PHE A 415 -29.93 -7.49 29.81
CA PHE A 415 -29.16 -6.86 30.86
C PHE A 415 -27.99 -7.76 31.30
N GLU A 416 -28.18 -9.08 31.36
CA GLU A 416 -27.14 -10.06 31.68
C GLU A 416 -25.97 -10.13 30.68
N PHE A 417 -26.24 -10.12 29.36
CA PHE A 417 -25.17 -10.16 28.34
C PHE A 417 -24.43 -8.82 28.28
N LYS A 418 -25.18 -7.70 28.32
CA LYS A 418 -24.59 -6.36 28.40
C LYS A 418 -23.73 -6.25 29.66
N TYR A 419 -24.22 -6.70 30.82
CA TYR A 419 -23.46 -6.72 32.07
C TYR A 419 -22.18 -7.56 31.98
N GLN A 420 -22.21 -8.76 31.38
CA GLN A 420 -20.99 -9.58 31.24
C GLN A 420 -19.92 -8.92 30.37
N LEU A 421 -20.33 -8.29 29.27
CA LEU A 421 -19.43 -7.52 28.41
C LEU A 421 -18.92 -6.26 29.11
N THR A 422 -19.80 -5.48 29.74
CA THR A 422 -19.41 -4.21 30.35
C THR A 422 -18.67 -4.38 31.68
N ASP A 423 -18.90 -5.46 32.43
CA ASP A 423 -18.29 -5.67 33.74
C ASP A 423 -17.12 -6.67 33.67
N LYS A 424 -17.28 -7.85 33.07
CA LYS A 424 -16.21 -8.84 33.09
C LYS A 424 -15.17 -8.61 32.01
N VAL A 425 -15.61 -8.35 30.78
CA VAL A 425 -14.69 -8.16 29.64
C VAL A 425 -13.90 -6.87 29.78
N SER A 426 -14.56 -5.75 30.11
CA SER A 426 -13.90 -4.42 30.19
C SER A 426 -12.78 -4.29 31.25
N HIS A 427 -12.74 -5.21 32.22
CA HIS A 427 -11.71 -5.29 33.26
C HIS A 427 -10.62 -6.32 32.96
N ASP A 428 -10.77 -7.15 31.93
CA ASP A 428 -9.76 -8.12 31.52
C ASP A 428 -8.88 -7.55 30.40
N ASN A 429 -7.75 -6.96 30.79
CA ASN A 429 -6.79 -6.37 29.85
C ASN A 429 -6.17 -7.38 28.88
N THR A 430 -6.33 -8.69 29.09
CA THR A 430 -5.80 -9.71 28.17
C THR A 430 -6.64 -9.86 26.91
N LEU A 431 -7.86 -9.32 26.91
CA LEU A 431 -8.79 -9.37 25.77
C LEU A 431 -8.63 -8.19 24.81
N PHE A 432 -7.80 -7.21 25.14
CA PHE A 432 -7.66 -5.98 24.36
C PHE A 432 -6.29 -5.90 23.70
N TYR A 433 -6.27 -5.32 22.51
CA TYR A 433 -5.03 -4.90 21.87
C TYR A 433 -4.47 -3.65 22.55
N TYR A 434 -3.15 -3.57 22.69
CA TYR A 434 -2.53 -2.58 23.56
C TYR A 434 -2.33 -1.24 22.83
N GLN A 435 -3.11 -0.23 23.20
CA GLN A 435 -2.84 1.14 22.74
C GLN A 435 -1.64 1.75 23.49
N LYS A 436 -0.60 2.13 22.74
CA LYS A 436 0.74 2.51 23.22
C LYS A 436 0.80 3.76 24.11
N ASP A 437 -0.30 4.49 24.33
CA ASP A 437 -0.30 5.56 25.32
C ASP A 437 -0.40 4.97 26.75
N TYR A 438 0.72 4.43 27.24
CA TYR A 438 0.86 3.82 28.58
C TYR A 438 0.58 4.82 29.72
N SER A 439 0.54 6.12 29.42
CA SER A 439 0.17 7.15 30.39
C SER A 439 -1.34 7.36 30.47
N ASN A 440 -2.07 6.93 29.44
CA ASN A 440 -3.50 7.09 29.31
C ASN A 440 -4.18 5.77 28.88
N PRO A 441 -4.39 4.80 29.80
CA PRO A 441 -5.17 3.58 29.56
C PRO A 441 -6.66 3.81 29.18
N GLN A 442 -7.00 5.07 28.87
CA GLN A 442 -8.31 5.57 28.46
C GLN A 442 -8.51 5.53 26.94
N SER A 443 -7.48 5.21 26.15
CA SER A 443 -7.58 5.20 24.70
C SER A 443 -8.00 3.85 24.12
N THR A 444 -7.79 2.70 24.78
CA THR A 444 -7.94 1.38 24.15
C THR A 444 -9.32 1.13 23.53
N ILE A 445 -9.35 1.03 22.20
CA ILE A 445 -10.58 0.95 21.39
C ILE A 445 -10.82 -0.44 20.78
N MET A 446 -9.96 -1.43 20.99
CA MET A 446 -10.00 -2.66 20.20
C MET A 446 -9.99 -3.89 21.11
N VAL A 447 -11.06 -4.68 21.06
CA VAL A 447 -11.12 -6.01 21.70
C VAL A 447 -10.76 -7.08 20.68
N ASP A 448 -9.96 -8.07 21.07
CA ASP A 448 -9.68 -9.23 20.24
C ASP A 448 -10.92 -10.14 20.18
N ALA A 449 -11.42 -10.38 18.96
CA ALA A 449 -12.67 -11.11 18.77
C ALA A 449 -12.53 -12.61 19.08
N VAL A 450 -11.33 -13.19 18.88
CA VAL A 450 -11.05 -14.61 19.14
C VAL A 450 -11.04 -14.86 20.65
N SER A 451 -10.25 -14.09 21.38
CA SER A 451 -10.17 -14.07 22.84
C SER A 451 -11.51 -13.75 23.47
N LEU A 452 -12.25 -12.76 22.97
CA LEU A 452 -13.59 -12.43 23.46
C LEU A 452 -14.57 -13.61 23.31
N SER A 453 -14.62 -14.22 22.13
CA SER A 453 -15.53 -15.34 21.88
C SER A 453 -15.16 -16.57 22.71
N LYS A 454 -13.88 -16.87 22.87
CA LYS A 454 -13.38 -17.92 23.78
C LYS A 454 -13.75 -17.63 25.23
N PHE A 455 -13.50 -16.42 25.71
CA PHE A 455 -13.84 -16.00 27.06
C PHE A 455 -15.33 -16.18 27.35
N LEU A 456 -16.21 -15.69 26.47
CA LEU A 456 -17.66 -15.82 26.62
C LEU A 456 -18.11 -17.29 26.56
N SER A 457 -17.48 -18.12 25.71
CA SER A 457 -17.79 -19.55 25.62
C SER A 457 -17.54 -20.31 26.92
N GLN A 458 -16.59 -19.85 27.73
CA GLN A 458 -16.18 -20.48 28.98
C GLN A 458 -16.87 -19.84 30.21
N ASN A 459 -17.08 -18.53 30.19
CA ASN A 459 -17.41 -17.76 31.39
C ASN A 459 -18.83 -17.18 31.41
N ALA A 460 -19.56 -17.21 30.30
CA ALA A 460 -20.94 -16.75 30.28
C ALA A 460 -21.82 -17.64 31.17
N THR A 461 -22.73 -17.03 31.94
CA THR A 461 -23.68 -17.74 32.82
C THR A 461 -24.70 -18.56 32.05
N SER A 462 -25.24 -18.02 30.96
CA SER A 462 -26.21 -18.68 30.08
C SER A 462 -25.52 -19.72 29.19
N SER A 463 -26.05 -20.95 29.19
CA SER A 463 -25.59 -22.02 28.30
C SER A 463 -25.78 -21.68 26.81
N GLU A 464 -26.82 -20.91 26.49
CA GLU A 464 -27.07 -20.48 25.12
C GLU A 464 -26.01 -19.48 24.65
N ILE A 465 -25.65 -18.50 25.51
CA ILE A 465 -24.58 -17.55 25.22
C ILE A 465 -23.26 -18.31 25.04
N ARG A 466 -22.95 -19.27 25.92
CA ARG A 466 -21.75 -20.11 25.78
C ARG A 466 -21.70 -20.86 24.44
N ASN A 467 -22.82 -21.46 24.02
CA ASN A 467 -22.89 -22.19 22.76
C ASN A 467 -22.74 -21.29 21.53
N LYS A 468 -23.38 -20.11 21.54
CA LYS A 468 -23.26 -19.12 20.45
C LYS A 468 -21.85 -18.54 20.38
N ALA A 469 -21.24 -18.22 21.52
CA ALA A 469 -19.87 -17.75 21.60
C ALA A 469 -18.87 -18.82 21.15
N LYS A 470 -19.10 -20.09 21.51
CA LYS A 470 -18.32 -21.23 20.99
C LYS A 470 -18.41 -21.33 19.47
N ASN A 471 -19.61 -21.23 18.90
CA ASN A 471 -19.78 -21.23 17.44
C ASN A 471 -19.05 -20.04 16.79
N LEU A 472 -19.11 -18.84 17.38
CA LEU A 472 -18.33 -17.69 16.90
C LEU A 472 -16.83 -17.95 16.95
N TYR A 473 -16.32 -18.51 18.05
CA TYR A 473 -14.91 -18.88 18.19
C TYR A 473 -14.48 -19.86 17.10
N GLU A 474 -15.26 -20.93 16.84
CA GLU A 474 -14.96 -21.91 15.80
C GLU A 474 -14.93 -21.27 14.39
N LYS A 475 -15.81 -20.30 14.11
CA LYS A 475 -15.81 -19.57 12.83
C LYS A 475 -14.65 -18.60 12.71
N LEU A 476 -14.31 -17.89 13.77
CA LEU A 476 -13.12 -17.04 13.81
C LEU A 476 -11.85 -17.86 13.65
N ASP A 477 -11.77 -19.05 14.26
CA ASP A 477 -10.61 -19.92 14.16
C ASP A 477 -10.38 -20.43 12.73
N GLN A 478 -11.48 -20.72 12.01
CA GLN A 478 -11.43 -21.08 10.59
C GLN A 478 -11.10 -19.88 9.69
N TYR A 479 -11.52 -18.68 10.08
CA TYR A 479 -11.31 -17.44 9.34
C TYR A 479 -9.87 -16.92 9.46
N VAL A 480 -9.29 -16.94 10.66
CA VAL A 480 -7.92 -16.51 10.95
C VAL A 480 -6.96 -17.67 10.70
N ILE A 481 -6.49 -17.76 9.45
CA ILE A 481 -5.65 -18.84 8.92
C ILE A 481 -4.18 -18.77 9.37
N TYR A 482 -3.73 -17.62 9.88
CA TYR A 482 -2.45 -17.46 10.57
C TYR A 482 -2.54 -16.38 11.62
N ARG A 483 -1.84 -16.56 12.73
CA ARG A 483 -1.74 -15.59 13.83
C ARG A 483 -0.45 -15.81 14.60
N LYS A 484 0.23 -14.72 14.93
CA LYS A 484 1.35 -14.68 15.86
C LYS A 484 1.30 -13.41 16.68
N HIS A 485 1.65 -13.55 17.96
CA HIS A 485 1.85 -12.46 18.89
C HIS A 485 3.20 -12.66 19.57
N ILE A 486 3.94 -11.59 19.84
CA ILE A 486 5.26 -11.65 20.50
C ILE A 486 5.22 -12.28 21.89
N LYS A 487 4.10 -12.10 22.60
CA LYS A 487 3.80 -12.77 23.90
C LYS A 487 3.27 -14.21 23.78
N ASN A 488 3.31 -14.82 22.60
CA ASN A 488 2.83 -16.19 22.32
C ASN A 488 1.35 -16.44 22.71
N HIS A 489 0.47 -15.46 22.52
CA HIS A 489 -0.98 -15.69 22.63
C HIS A 489 -1.50 -16.41 21.39
N GLU A 490 -2.25 -17.50 21.56
CA GLU A 490 -2.81 -18.30 20.46
C GLU A 490 -4.23 -17.86 20.07
N ASP A 491 -4.92 -17.14 20.94
CA ASP A 491 -6.32 -16.73 20.74
C ASP A 491 -6.43 -15.30 20.24
N ILE A 492 -5.66 -14.92 19.22
CA ILE A 492 -5.61 -13.55 18.70
C ILE A 492 -5.69 -13.48 17.18
N GLY A 493 -5.93 -12.29 16.64
CA GLY A 493 -5.55 -11.98 15.25
C GLY A 493 -6.57 -11.14 14.48
N VAL A 494 -7.75 -10.91 15.03
CA VAL A 494 -8.74 -9.98 14.48
C VAL A 494 -9.48 -9.27 15.60
N SER A 495 -9.80 -8.01 15.37
CA SER A 495 -10.36 -7.12 16.38
C SER A 495 -11.78 -6.66 16.05
N LEU A 496 -12.43 -6.15 17.08
CA LEU A 496 -13.66 -5.38 17.01
C LEU A 496 -13.43 -4.08 17.77
N LEU A 497 -13.96 -2.98 17.24
CA LEU A 497 -14.00 -1.73 17.96
C LEU A 497 -14.86 -1.90 19.22
N PHE A 498 -14.33 -1.56 20.40
CA PHE A 498 -15.00 -1.70 21.69
C PHE A 498 -14.38 -0.71 22.69
N THR A 499 -15.22 -0.03 23.46
CA THR A 499 -14.77 0.88 24.53
C THR A 499 -14.90 0.22 25.90
N ARG A 500 -14.00 0.58 26.82
CA ARG A 500 -14.11 0.20 28.24
C ARG A 500 -15.31 0.91 28.88
N TYR A 501 -15.88 0.31 29.93
CA TYR A 501 -17.13 0.78 30.56
C TYR A 501 -17.02 2.18 31.19
N ASP A 502 -15.83 2.59 31.62
CA ASP A 502 -15.55 3.92 32.15
C ASP A 502 -15.38 4.99 31.06
N LYS A 503 -15.54 4.60 29.79
CA LYS A 503 -15.37 5.46 28.62
C LYS A 503 -16.57 5.36 27.70
N ARG A 504 -16.88 6.49 27.07
CA ARG A 504 -17.89 6.59 26.02
C ARG A 504 -17.19 7.12 24.79
N PHE A 505 -17.52 6.53 23.66
CA PHE A 505 -17.24 7.15 22.38
C PHE A 505 -17.90 8.53 22.31
N SER A 506 -17.26 9.43 21.58
CA SER A 506 -17.93 10.65 21.15
C SER A 506 -19.11 10.30 20.26
N VAL A 507 -20.04 11.25 20.06
CA VAL A 507 -21.23 11.00 19.22
C VAL A 507 -20.81 10.71 17.78
N GLU A 508 -19.79 11.43 17.30
CA GLU A 508 -19.22 11.30 15.97
C GLU A 508 -18.66 9.89 15.75
N VAL A 509 -17.93 9.34 16.73
CA VAL A 509 -17.42 7.96 16.65
C VAL A 509 -18.57 6.95 16.65
N ILE A 510 -19.61 7.16 17.46
CA ILE A 510 -20.79 6.27 17.47
C ILE A 510 -21.50 6.30 16.11
N ASP A 511 -21.60 7.46 15.49
CA ASP A 511 -22.23 7.60 14.19
C ASP A 511 -21.43 6.85 13.11
N LEU A 512 -20.10 6.99 13.09
CA LEU A 512 -19.22 6.22 12.20
C LEU A 512 -19.36 4.69 12.38
N ILE A 513 -19.40 4.21 13.63
CA ILE A 513 -19.64 2.79 13.93
C ILE A 513 -21.01 2.34 13.38
N SER A 514 -22.01 3.21 13.49
CA SER A 514 -23.39 2.92 13.07
C SER A 514 -23.57 2.91 11.55
N GLU A 515 -22.70 3.62 10.84
CA GLU A 515 -22.65 3.67 9.38
C GLU A 515 -21.89 2.47 8.80
N ASN A 516 -20.94 1.89 9.55
CA ASN A 516 -20.23 0.69 9.12
C ASN A 516 -21.20 -0.51 8.98
N GLU A 517 -21.20 -1.13 7.79
CA GLU A 517 -22.14 -2.19 7.42
C GLU A 517 -22.04 -3.42 8.35
N PHE A 518 -20.82 -3.85 8.69
CA PHE A 518 -20.61 -5.03 9.53
C PHE A 518 -21.18 -4.82 10.93
N TYR A 519 -20.84 -3.69 11.55
CA TYR A 519 -21.30 -3.36 12.90
C TYR A 519 -22.83 -3.23 12.95
N LYS A 520 -23.43 -2.61 11.94
CA LYS A 520 -24.89 -2.49 11.82
C LYS A 520 -25.59 -3.84 11.60
N ILE A 521 -25.11 -4.69 10.69
CA ILE A 521 -25.76 -5.97 10.38
C ILE A 521 -25.67 -6.95 11.55
N THR A 522 -24.56 -6.91 12.29
CA THR A 522 -24.35 -7.75 13.48
C THR A 522 -25.05 -7.21 14.72
N LYS A 523 -25.47 -5.93 14.71
CA LYS A 523 -25.97 -5.15 15.88
C LYS A 523 -24.90 -4.84 16.93
N TRP A 524 -23.64 -4.86 16.52
CA TRP A 524 -22.53 -4.49 17.40
C TRP A 524 -22.58 -3.00 17.75
N ASP A 525 -23.02 -2.15 16.82
CA ASP A 525 -23.27 -0.73 17.06
C ASP A 525 -24.28 -0.49 18.19
N GLN A 526 -25.33 -1.31 18.29
CA GLN A 526 -26.35 -1.23 19.35
C GLN A 526 -25.80 -1.67 20.72
N LEU A 527 -24.81 -2.54 20.75
CA LEU A 527 -24.17 -2.98 21.98
C LEU A 527 -23.27 -1.89 22.57
N ILE A 528 -22.56 -1.17 21.69
CA ILE A 528 -21.62 -0.09 22.05
C ILE A 528 -22.36 1.18 22.50
N LYS A 529 -23.54 1.46 21.94
CA LYS A 529 -24.45 2.52 22.39
C LYS A 529 -25.00 2.24 23.80
#